data_AF-A0A6L7VML0-F1
#
_entry.id   AF-A0A6L7VML0-F1
#
_cell.length_a   1.000
_cell.length_b   1.000
_cell.length_c   1.000
_cell.angle_alpha   90.00
_cell.angle_beta   90.00
_cell.angle_gamma   90.00
#
_symmetry.space_group_name_H-M   'P 1'
#
loop_
_entity.id
_entity.type
_entity.pdbx_description
1 polymer ?
#
loop_
_entity_poly.entity_id
_entity_poly.type
_entity_poly.pdbx_seq_one_letter_code
_entity_poly.pdbx_strand_id
1 'polypeptide(L)'
;MKRHQSPKACIDELNLLERRQFLRGLCPCRGNSSENLEGWRELFSRARFGSVTERKAAAHSIGTLIEKAQQIDSYRELLIGLQGDLDELMSDPRSASQVLGVMKKHGHAHKGAARKNYRKAYSVFALQTPAEVASWLNRYADRKGAQTITTNSPIAKKLAQWLKHRAEFQPTRQTTEQEIIKRAKRLAPALFT
;
A
#
# COMPACT_ATOMS: atom_id res chain seq x y z
N MET A 1 36.36 18.74 -8.61
CA MET A 1 34.88 18.73 -8.45
C MET A 1 34.44 17.29 -8.23
N LYS A 2 34.05 16.92 -7.00
CA LYS A 2 33.56 15.57 -6.68
C LYS A 2 32.15 15.44 -7.27
N ARG A 3 31.95 14.53 -8.23
CA ARG A 3 30.61 14.21 -8.75
C ARG A 3 29.77 13.73 -7.58
N HIS A 4 28.63 14.37 -7.30
CA HIS A 4 27.62 13.80 -6.43
C HIS A 4 27.11 12.52 -7.10
N GLN A 5 27.69 11.37 -6.76
CA GLN A 5 27.12 10.08 -7.09
C GLN A 5 25.74 10.02 -6.42
N SER A 6 24.72 9.57 -7.15
CA SER A 6 23.41 9.41 -6.54
C SER A 6 23.50 8.37 -5.42
N PRO A 7 22.77 8.55 -4.30
CA PRO A 7 22.73 7.60 -3.19
C PRO A 7 22.43 6.16 -3.66
N LYS A 8 21.67 6.00 -4.76
CA LYS A 8 21.38 4.72 -5.39
C LYS A 8 22.64 4.01 -5.90
N ALA A 9 23.51 4.72 -6.63
CA ALA A 9 24.77 4.18 -7.11
C ALA A 9 25.71 3.81 -5.95
N CYS A 10 25.68 4.60 -4.87
CA CYS A 10 26.47 4.32 -3.67
C CYS A 10 25.98 3.06 -2.92
N ILE A 11 24.67 2.84 -2.81
CA ILE A 11 24.09 1.67 -2.11
C ILE A 11 24.32 0.37 -2.88
N ASP A 12 24.27 0.40 -4.21
CA ASP A 12 24.52 -0.76 -5.05
C ASP A 12 26.00 -1.19 -5.10
N GLU A 13 26.93 -0.32 -4.70
CA GLU A 13 28.36 -0.64 -4.55
C GLU A 13 28.69 -1.24 -3.18
N LEU A 14 27.82 -1.07 -2.17
CA LEU A 14 28.01 -1.62 -0.82
C LEU A 14 27.84 -3.13 -0.79
N ASN A 15 28.54 -3.81 0.11
CA ASN A 15 28.29 -5.23 0.40
C ASN A 15 26.98 -5.41 1.19
N LEU A 16 26.47 -6.65 1.27
CA LEU A 16 25.20 -6.97 1.94
C LEU A 16 25.09 -6.46 3.38
N LEU A 17 26.21 -6.45 4.11
CA LEU A 17 26.25 -6.06 5.53
C LEU A 17 26.20 -4.53 5.67
N GLU A 18 26.93 -3.82 4.82
CA GLU A 18 26.92 -2.35 4.71
C GLU A 18 25.56 -1.82 4.23
N ARG A 19 24.95 -2.45 3.21
CA ARG A 19 23.58 -2.11 2.77
C ARG A 19 22.59 -2.23 3.91
N ARG A 20 22.65 -3.33 4.67
CA ARG A 20 21.78 -3.53 5.83
C ARG A 20 22.00 -2.47 6.92
N GLN A 21 23.25 -2.07 7.18
CA GLN A 21 23.57 -1.03 8.14
C GLN A 21 23.05 0.34 7.68
N PHE A 22 23.22 0.66 6.40
CA PHE A 22 22.69 1.87 5.78
C PHE A 22 21.15 1.95 5.91
N LEU A 23 20.42 0.89 5.51
CA LEU A 23 18.96 0.83 5.61
C LEU A 23 18.45 0.95 7.05
N ARG A 24 19.19 0.39 8.02
CA ARG A 24 18.92 0.56 9.45
C ARG A 24 19.24 1.98 9.93
N GLY A 25 20.29 2.58 9.39
CA GLY A 25 20.71 3.95 9.70
C GLY A 25 19.61 4.94 9.36
N LEU A 26 18.88 4.75 8.27
CA LEU A 26 17.74 5.58 7.86
C LEU A 26 16.49 5.44 8.74
N CYS A 27 16.45 4.48 9.68
CA CYS A 27 15.31 4.31 10.57
C CYS A 27 15.13 5.51 11.52
N PRO A 28 13.92 6.08 11.67
CA PRO A 28 13.62 7.12 12.65
C PRO A 28 13.94 6.70 14.09
N CYS A 29 13.91 5.39 14.36
CA CYS A 29 14.30 4.80 15.64
C CYS A 29 15.77 5.02 16.03
N ARG A 30 16.62 5.45 15.07
CA ARG A 30 18.05 5.74 15.27
C ARG A 30 18.39 7.23 15.17
N GLY A 31 17.38 8.10 15.21
CA GLY A 31 17.58 9.56 15.29
C GLY A 31 17.94 10.23 13.97
N ASN A 32 17.59 9.63 12.82
CA ASN A 32 17.99 10.15 11.51
C ASN A 32 16.98 11.13 10.90
N SER A 33 17.46 12.12 10.16
CA SER A 33 16.64 13.22 9.63
C SER A 33 15.70 12.77 8.50
N SER A 34 14.54 13.41 8.41
CA SER A 34 13.53 13.20 7.37
C SER A 34 13.96 13.72 5.98
N GLU A 35 15.18 14.23 5.84
CA GLU A 35 15.62 15.02 4.68
C GLU A 35 16.12 14.16 3.51
N ASN A 36 16.43 12.88 3.74
CA ASN A 36 16.98 12.00 2.71
C ASN A 36 15.89 11.22 1.94
N LEU A 37 15.11 11.93 1.11
CA LEU A 37 14.02 11.34 0.33
C LEU A 37 14.48 10.20 -0.59
N GLU A 38 15.67 10.31 -1.20
CA GLU A 38 16.20 9.27 -2.09
C GLU A 38 16.58 7.99 -1.32
N GLY A 39 17.18 8.13 -0.13
CA GLY A 39 17.44 6.99 0.75
C GLY A 39 16.15 6.28 1.19
N TRP A 40 15.07 7.04 1.38
CA TRP A 40 13.76 6.48 1.65
C TRP A 40 13.17 5.73 0.45
N ARG A 41 13.23 6.29 -0.77
CA ARG A 41 12.79 5.56 -1.97
C ARG A 41 13.53 4.23 -2.15
N GLU A 42 14.83 4.21 -1.85
CA GLU A 42 15.61 2.98 -1.88
C GLU A 42 15.17 1.98 -0.80
N LEU A 43 14.80 2.45 0.40
CA LEU A 43 14.16 1.61 1.42
C LEU A 43 12.88 0.96 0.90
N PHE A 44 12.00 1.71 0.23
CA PHE A 44 10.78 1.17 -0.38
C PHE A 44 11.09 0.14 -1.48
N SER A 45 12.07 0.42 -2.34
CA SER A 45 12.57 -0.52 -3.36
C SER A 45 13.08 -1.83 -2.71
N ARG A 46 13.91 -1.74 -1.68
CA ARG A 46 14.48 -2.92 -0.98
C ARG A 46 13.43 -3.69 -0.20
N ALA A 47 12.39 -3.05 0.31
CA ALA A 47 11.26 -3.74 0.94
C ALA A 47 10.50 -4.65 -0.05
N ARG A 48 10.56 -4.36 -1.35
CA ARG A 48 9.98 -5.17 -2.43
C ARG A 48 10.97 -6.19 -2.99
N PHE A 49 12.13 -5.72 -3.43
CA PHE A 49 13.04 -6.48 -4.29
C PHE A 49 14.33 -6.95 -3.58
N GLY A 50 14.57 -6.52 -2.34
CA GLY A 50 15.78 -6.87 -1.60
C GLY A 50 15.86 -8.34 -1.17
N SER A 51 17.01 -8.73 -0.63
CA SER A 51 17.22 -9.99 0.07
C SER A 51 16.33 -10.10 1.32
N VAL A 52 16.26 -11.28 1.93
CA VAL A 52 15.43 -11.51 3.14
C VAL A 52 15.82 -10.56 4.28
N THR A 53 17.10 -10.28 4.46
CA THR A 53 17.61 -9.41 5.51
C THR A 53 17.35 -7.93 5.22
N GLU A 54 17.51 -7.50 3.96
CA GLU A 54 17.20 -6.14 3.52
C GLU A 54 15.70 -5.86 3.63
N ARG A 55 14.85 -6.76 3.14
CA ARG A 55 13.39 -6.62 3.25
C ARG A 55 12.92 -6.46 4.70
N LYS A 56 13.47 -7.26 5.63
CA LYS A 56 13.15 -7.14 7.06
C LYS A 56 13.59 -5.80 7.64
N ALA A 57 14.79 -5.32 7.29
CA ALA A 57 15.28 -4.02 7.75
C ALA A 57 14.43 -2.88 7.18
N ALA A 58 14.10 -2.95 5.90
CA ALA A 58 13.29 -1.95 5.23
C ALA A 58 11.84 -1.91 5.75
N ALA A 59 11.21 -3.07 5.93
CA ALA A 59 9.88 -3.17 6.52
C ALA A 59 9.81 -2.55 7.92
N HIS A 60 10.88 -2.67 8.71
CA HIS A 60 10.98 -2.01 10.00
C HIS A 60 11.07 -0.49 9.87
N SER A 61 12.01 0.04 9.08
CA SER A 61 12.16 1.48 8.89
C SER A 61 10.87 2.13 8.34
N ILE A 62 10.18 1.47 7.40
CA ILE A 62 8.92 1.95 6.83
C ILE A 62 7.79 1.89 7.87
N GLY A 63 7.69 0.81 8.64
CA GLY A 63 6.72 0.71 9.74
C GLY A 63 6.91 1.80 10.80
N THR A 64 8.16 2.11 11.16
CA THR A 64 8.48 3.22 12.07
C THR A 64 8.17 4.59 11.44
N LEU A 65 8.42 4.78 10.15
CA LEU A 65 8.07 6.03 9.46
C LEU A 65 6.57 6.32 9.54
N ILE A 66 5.73 5.33 9.23
CA ILE A 66 4.27 5.46 9.27
C ILE A 66 3.79 5.84 10.68
N GLU A 67 4.42 5.31 11.71
CA GLU A 67 4.12 5.65 13.10
C GLU A 67 4.56 7.07 13.46
N LYS A 68 5.82 7.43 13.18
CA LYS A 68 6.35 8.77 13.47
C LYS A 68 5.64 9.88 12.71
N ALA A 69 5.16 9.63 11.50
CA ALA A 69 4.34 10.56 10.72
C ALA A 69 3.01 10.95 11.40
N GLN A 70 2.54 10.16 12.39
CA GLN A 70 1.36 10.53 13.18
C GLN A 70 1.68 11.60 14.22
N GLN A 71 2.91 11.63 14.72
CA GLN A 71 3.34 12.45 15.87
C GLN A 71 4.21 13.65 15.46
N ILE A 72 4.91 13.57 14.33
CA ILE A 72 5.94 14.52 13.92
C ILE A 72 5.69 14.96 12.47
N ASP A 73 5.53 16.27 12.26
CA ASP A 73 5.11 16.84 10.97
C ASP A 73 6.15 16.62 9.85
N SER A 74 7.45 16.69 10.15
CA SER A 74 8.51 16.46 9.15
C SER A 74 8.49 15.03 8.58
N TYR A 75 8.12 14.03 9.38
CA TYR A 75 7.91 12.66 8.90
C TYR A 75 6.58 12.49 8.16
N ARG A 76 5.56 13.31 8.50
CA ARG A 76 4.29 13.33 7.76
C ARG A 76 4.50 13.86 6.34
N GLU A 77 5.22 14.96 6.19
CA GLU A 77 5.56 15.54 4.88
C GLU A 77 6.38 14.57 4.04
N LEU A 78 7.38 13.92 4.65
CA LEU A 78 8.15 12.87 4.00
C LEU A 78 7.26 11.71 3.53
N LEU A 79 6.33 11.24 4.37
CA LEU A 79 5.42 10.16 4.01
C LEU A 79 4.47 10.56 2.86
N ILE A 80 3.99 11.80 2.84
CA ILE A 80 3.21 12.35 1.71
C ILE A 80 4.04 12.33 0.43
N GLY A 81 5.32 12.74 0.49
CA GLY A 81 6.24 12.68 -0.65
C GLY A 81 6.54 11.26 -1.16
N LEU A 82 6.32 10.25 -0.32
CA LEU A 82 6.52 8.82 -0.61
C LEU A 82 5.20 8.06 -0.81
N GLN A 83 4.06 8.75 -0.90
CA GLN A 83 2.75 8.10 -0.96
C GLN A 83 2.65 7.10 -2.13
N GLY A 84 3.21 7.44 -3.30
CA GLY A 84 3.26 6.52 -4.45
C GLY A 84 4.07 5.26 -4.17
N ASP A 85 5.25 5.39 -3.56
CA ASP A 85 6.09 4.25 -3.18
C ASP A 85 5.42 3.38 -2.11
N LEU A 86 4.69 4.00 -1.18
CA LEU A 86 3.89 3.30 -0.17
C LEU A 86 2.72 2.54 -0.79
N ASP A 87 1.98 3.16 -1.70
CA ASP A 87 0.87 2.51 -2.39
C ASP A 87 1.38 1.31 -3.21
N GLU A 88 2.50 1.46 -3.90
CA GLU A 88 3.14 0.36 -4.62
C GLU A 88 3.62 -0.76 -3.70
N LEU A 89 4.25 -0.43 -2.57
CA LEU A 89 4.69 -1.42 -1.57
C LEU A 89 3.50 -2.18 -0.97
N MET A 90 2.43 -1.46 -0.64
CA MET A 90 1.23 -2.03 -0.03
C MET A 90 0.40 -2.84 -1.03
N SER A 91 0.63 -2.65 -2.33
CA SER A 91 0.02 -3.46 -3.39
C SER A 91 0.63 -4.87 -3.50
N ASP A 92 1.88 -5.07 -3.05
CA ASP A 92 2.49 -6.42 -2.99
C ASP A 92 2.12 -7.13 -1.67
N PRO A 93 1.37 -8.24 -1.69
CA PRO A 93 0.90 -8.90 -0.47
C PRO A 93 2.03 -9.36 0.45
N ARG A 94 3.17 -9.76 -0.12
CA ARG A 94 4.31 -10.25 0.65
C ARG A 94 4.98 -9.12 1.41
N SER A 95 5.32 -8.03 0.73
CA SER A 95 5.94 -6.85 1.33
C SER A 95 4.99 -6.13 2.28
N ALA A 96 3.71 -5.96 1.91
CA ALA A 96 2.69 -5.39 2.79
C ALA A 96 2.54 -6.19 4.09
N SER A 97 2.49 -7.53 4.01
CA SER A 97 2.43 -8.41 5.17
C SER A 97 3.64 -8.26 6.09
N GLN A 98 4.84 -8.07 5.53
CA GLN A 98 6.04 -7.85 6.31
C GLN A 98 6.01 -6.51 7.07
N VAL A 99 5.68 -5.41 6.38
CA VAL A 99 5.58 -4.08 7.01
C VAL A 99 4.53 -4.09 8.12
N LEU A 100 3.33 -4.57 7.82
CA LEU A 100 2.23 -4.62 8.78
C LEU A 100 2.53 -5.59 9.94
N GLY A 101 3.21 -6.70 9.67
CA GLY A 101 3.66 -7.65 10.68
C GLY A 101 4.66 -7.02 11.65
N VAL A 102 5.59 -6.20 11.15
CA VAL A 102 6.53 -5.44 11.98
C VAL A 102 5.80 -4.37 12.79
N MET A 103 4.90 -3.60 12.17
CA MET A 103 4.08 -2.62 12.88
C MET A 103 3.27 -3.25 14.03
N LYS A 104 2.73 -4.46 13.80
CA LYS A 104 2.03 -5.23 14.84
C LYS A 104 2.99 -5.68 15.95
N LYS A 105 4.17 -6.21 15.60
CA LYS A 105 5.15 -6.73 16.57
C LYS A 105 5.68 -5.65 17.50
N HIS A 106 5.87 -4.44 17.00
CA HIS A 106 6.40 -3.31 17.76
C HIS A 106 5.31 -2.40 18.36
N GLY A 107 4.03 -2.79 18.29
CA GLY A 107 2.93 -2.04 18.90
C GLY A 107 2.51 -0.77 18.17
N HIS A 108 3.12 -0.46 17.02
CA HIS A 108 2.86 0.74 16.22
C HIS A 108 1.50 0.74 15.50
N ALA A 109 0.82 -0.40 15.44
CA ALA A 109 -0.55 -0.48 14.96
C ALA A 109 -1.44 -1.08 16.06
N HIS A 110 -2.43 -0.31 16.52
CA HIS A 110 -3.55 -0.88 17.28
C HIS A 110 -4.13 -2.05 16.48
N LYS A 111 -4.39 -3.19 17.13
CA LYS A 111 -4.76 -4.49 16.53
C LYS A 111 -5.84 -4.43 15.43
N GLY A 112 -6.63 -3.35 15.34
CA GLY A 112 -7.67 -3.11 14.32
C GLY A 112 -7.26 -2.31 13.07
N ALA A 113 -6.36 -1.32 13.16
CA ALA A 113 -6.11 -0.36 12.06
C ALA A 113 -5.30 -0.98 10.90
N ALA A 114 -4.20 -1.67 11.23
CA ALA A 114 -3.43 -2.45 10.26
C ALA A 114 -4.29 -3.55 9.60
N ARG A 115 -5.18 -4.18 10.36
CA ARG A 115 -6.12 -5.20 9.85
C ARG A 115 -7.20 -4.59 8.95
N LYS A 116 -7.67 -3.37 9.24
CA LYS A 116 -8.62 -2.61 8.41
C LYS A 116 -7.99 -2.17 7.10
N ASN A 117 -6.77 -1.64 7.12
CA ASN A 117 -6.04 -1.24 5.91
C ASN A 117 -5.60 -2.45 5.07
N TYR A 118 -5.16 -3.55 5.72
CA TYR A 118 -4.92 -4.84 5.06
C TYR A 118 -6.17 -5.37 4.37
N ARG A 119 -7.33 -5.37 5.06
CA ARG A 119 -8.61 -5.75 4.46
C ARG A 119 -9.02 -4.82 3.34
N LYS A 120 -8.77 -3.51 3.43
CA LYS A 120 -9.14 -2.53 2.40
C LYS A 120 -8.33 -2.75 1.12
N ALA A 121 -7.00 -2.87 1.24
CA ALA A 121 -6.10 -3.20 0.13
C ALA A 121 -6.43 -4.58 -0.47
N TYR A 122 -6.57 -5.62 0.35
CA TYR A 122 -6.93 -6.96 -0.11
C TYR A 122 -8.34 -7.02 -0.74
N SER A 123 -9.30 -6.23 -0.24
CA SER A 123 -10.68 -6.26 -0.72
C SER A 123 -10.87 -5.72 -2.12
N VAL A 124 -9.99 -4.85 -2.63
CA VAL A 124 -10.06 -4.33 -4.00
C VAL A 124 -9.50 -5.34 -5.00
N PHE A 125 -8.46 -6.10 -4.62
CA PHE A 125 -7.88 -7.18 -5.44
C PHE A 125 -8.69 -8.49 -5.43
N ALA A 126 -9.51 -8.71 -4.40
CA ALA A 126 -10.38 -9.87 -4.29
C ALA A 126 -11.75 -9.68 -4.98
N LEU A 127 -12.03 -8.60 -5.71
CA LEU A 127 -13.36 -8.39 -6.33
C LEU A 127 -13.55 -9.20 -7.63
N GLN A 128 -13.33 -10.51 -7.59
CA GLN A 128 -13.46 -11.37 -8.77
C GLN A 128 -14.83 -12.05 -8.87
N THR A 129 -15.51 -12.20 -7.75
CA THR A 129 -16.84 -12.80 -7.70
C THR A 129 -17.94 -11.75 -7.49
N PRO A 130 -19.17 -12.03 -7.96
CA PRO A 130 -20.32 -11.17 -7.67
C PRO A 130 -20.57 -10.99 -6.16
N ALA A 131 -20.21 -11.97 -5.32
CA ALA A 131 -20.40 -11.89 -3.87
C ALA A 131 -19.47 -10.86 -3.22
N GLU A 132 -18.20 -10.86 -3.63
CA GLU A 132 -17.19 -9.92 -3.15
C GLU A 132 -17.51 -8.49 -3.59
N VAL A 133 -17.93 -8.32 -4.85
CA VAL A 133 -18.40 -7.04 -5.37
C VAL A 133 -19.62 -6.53 -4.62
N ALA A 134 -20.62 -7.37 -4.36
CA ALA A 134 -21.80 -6.99 -3.60
C ALA A 134 -21.44 -6.53 -2.17
N SER A 135 -20.58 -7.29 -1.48
CA SER A 135 -20.07 -6.94 -0.15
C SER A 135 -19.29 -5.64 -0.15
N TRP A 136 -18.49 -5.37 -1.18
CA TRP A 136 -17.76 -4.12 -1.33
C TRP A 136 -18.68 -2.92 -1.61
N LEU A 137 -19.61 -3.03 -2.56
CA LEU A 137 -20.57 -1.98 -2.87
C LEU A 137 -21.44 -1.63 -1.64
N ASN A 138 -21.87 -2.63 -0.87
CA ASN A 138 -22.65 -2.42 0.34
C ASN A 138 -21.90 -1.66 1.46
N ARG A 139 -20.56 -1.72 1.46
CA ARG A 139 -19.72 -0.98 2.40
C ARG A 139 -19.40 0.43 1.92
N TYR A 140 -19.49 0.67 0.62
CA TYR A 140 -19.17 1.94 -0.01
C TYR A 140 -20.40 2.84 -0.22
N ALA A 141 -21.57 2.24 -0.45
CA ALA A 141 -22.82 2.98 -0.52
C ALA A 141 -23.15 3.56 0.86
N ASP A 142 -23.06 4.89 1.00
CA ASP A 142 -23.55 5.62 2.17
C ASP A 142 -25.08 5.51 2.15
N ARG A 143 -25.62 4.56 2.91
CA ARG A 143 -27.03 4.17 2.78
C ARG A 143 -27.94 5.16 3.50
N LYS A 144 -28.39 6.20 2.80
CA LYS A 144 -29.74 6.72 3.04
C LYS A 144 -30.74 5.93 2.19
N GLY A 145 -31.27 4.83 2.74
CA GLY A 145 -32.45 4.14 2.22
C GLY A 145 -32.28 3.11 1.08
N ALA A 146 -31.06 2.81 0.63
CA ALA A 146 -30.85 1.85 -0.46
C ALA A 146 -30.96 0.37 -0.02
N GLN A 147 -31.64 -0.46 -0.82
CA GLN A 147 -31.73 -1.91 -0.65
C GLN A 147 -30.34 -2.56 -0.67
N THR A 148 -30.13 -3.56 0.19
CA THR A 148 -28.87 -4.33 0.24
C THR A 148 -28.60 -5.03 -1.08
N ILE A 149 -27.43 -4.79 -1.67
CA ILE A 149 -27.00 -5.44 -2.91
C ILE A 149 -26.62 -6.89 -2.58
N THR A 150 -27.27 -7.85 -3.22
CA THR A 150 -26.97 -9.27 -3.05
C THR A 150 -26.01 -9.78 -4.13
N THR A 151 -25.44 -10.97 -3.93
CA THR A 151 -24.61 -11.67 -4.94
C THR A 151 -25.31 -11.83 -6.29
N ASN A 152 -26.64 -11.92 -6.30
CA ASN A 152 -27.43 -12.08 -7.52
C ASN A 152 -27.73 -10.76 -8.23
N SER A 153 -27.34 -9.63 -7.65
CA SER A 153 -27.60 -8.31 -8.21
C SER A 153 -26.97 -8.14 -9.61
N PRO A 154 -27.70 -7.56 -10.58
CA PRO A 154 -27.17 -7.30 -11.91
C PRO A 154 -25.90 -6.44 -11.91
N ILE A 155 -25.81 -5.45 -11.02
CA ILE A 155 -24.60 -4.62 -10.89
C ILE A 155 -23.41 -5.44 -10.40
N ALA A 156 -23.63 -6.32 -9.41
CA ALA A 156 -22.56 -7.12 -8.83
C ALA A 156 -21.96 -8.09 -9.87
N LYS A 157 -22.82 -8.73 -10.68
CA LYS A 157 -22.40 -9.61 -11.78
C LYS A 157 -21.65 -8.86 -12.87
N LYS A 158 -22.19 -7.74 -13.36
CA LYS A 158 -21.57 -6.94 -14.43
C LYS A 158 -20.23 -6.35 -14.02
N LEU A 159 -20.11 -5.86 -12.78
CA LEU A 159 -18.86 -5.30 -12.29
C LEU A 159 -17.82 -6.39 -12.01
N ALA A 160 -18.21 -7.55 -11.47
CA ALA A 160 -17.32 -8.71 -11.33
C ALA A 160 -16.79 -9.21 -12.69
N GLN A 161 -17.64 -9.30 -13.69
CA GLN A 161 -17.24 -9.70 -15.05
C GLN A 161 -16.25 -8.69 -15.66
N TRP A 162 -16.49 -7.38 -15.47
CA TRP A 162 -15.57 -6.35 -15.94
C TRP A 162 -14.22 -6.42 -15.24
N LEU A 163 -14.19 -6.67 -13.93
CA LEU A 163 -12.96 -6.84 -13.16
C LEU A 163 -12.20 -8.09 -13.58
N LYS A 164 -12.90 -9.21 -13.82
CA LYS A 164 -12.31 -10.43 -14.37
C LYS A 164 -11.68 -10.19 -15.74
N HIS A 165 -12.41 -9.54 -16.65
CA HIS A 165 -11.89 -9.17 -17.97
C HIS A 165 -10.67 -8.25 -17.88
N ARG A 166 -10.66 -7.29 -16.94
CA ARG A 166 -9.51 -6.41 -16.72
C ARG A 166 -8.28 -7.18 -16.25
N ALA A 167 -8.46 -8.10 -15.31
CA ALA A 167 -7.37 -8.96 -14.83
C ALA A 167 -6.81 -9.87 -15.92
N GLU A 168 -7.68 -10.40 -16.80
CA GLU A 168 -7.29 -11.31 -17.88
C GLU A 168 -6.56 -10.60 -19.02
N PHE A 169 -7.08 -9.45 -19.49
CA PHE A 169 -6.57 -8.79 -20.70
C PHE A 169 -5.61 -7.62 -20.42
N GLN A 170 -5.54 -7.13 -19.18
CA GLN A 170 -4.64 -6.04 -18.77
C GLN A 170 -3.98 -6.33 -17.41
N PRO A 171 -3.30 -7.49 -17.26
CA PRO A 171 -2.80 -7.95 -15.96
C PRO A 171 -1.75 -7.02 -15.33
N THR A 172 -1.02 -6.25 -16.15
CA THR A 172 -0.02 -5.27 -15.70
C THR A 172 -0.61 -3.91 -15.35
N ARG A 173 -1.87 -3.63 -15.72
CA ARG A 173 -2.55 -2.37 -15.43
C ARG A 173 -3.41 -2.52 -14.18
N GLN A 174 -3.01 -1.83 -13.12
CA GLN A 174 -3.79 -1.79 -11.89
C GLN A 174 -5.13 -1.05 -12.10
N THR A 175 -6.21 -1.65 -11.60
CA THR A 175 -7.54 -1.03 -11.60
C THR A 175 -7.74 -0.36 -10.24
N THR A 176 -7.75 0.97 -10.21
CA THR A 176 -7.82 1.72 -8.96
C THR A 176 -9.23 1.73 -8.38
N GLU A 177 -9.36 1.94 -7.07
CA GLU A 177 -10.67 2.07 -6.40
C GLU A 177 -11.55 3.11 -7.09
N GLN A 178 -10.97 4.24 -7.53
CA GLN A 178 -11.67 5.29 -8.27
C GLN A 178 -12.19 4.83 -9.63
N GLU A 179 -11.44 4.00 -10.37
CA GLU A 179 -11.92 3.41 -11.63
C GLU A 179 -13.13 2.49 -11.37
N ILE A 180 -13.08 1.70 -10.31
CA ILE A 180 -14.18 0.80 -9.91
C ILE A 180 -15.42 1.60 -9.51
N ILE A 181 -15.26 2.66 -8.70
CA ILE A 181 -16.35 3.56 -8.30
C ILE A 181 -16.95 4.25 -9.53
N LYS A 182 -16.11 4.76 -10.44
CA LYS A 182 -16.57 5.40 -11.69
C LYS A 182 -17.36 4.43 -12.55
N ARG A 183 -16.93 3.17 -12.64
CA ARG A 183 -17.67 2.12 -13.36
C ARG A 183 -18.97 1.76 -12.65
N ALA A 184 -18.97 1.62 -11.34
CA ALA A 184 -20.16 1.32 -10.54
C ALA A 184 -21.21 2.43 -10.64
N LYS A 185 -20.81 3.71 -10.56
CA LYS A 185 -21.69 4.87 -10.77
C LYS A 185 -22.34 4.89 -12.16
N ARG A 186 -21.62 4.47 -13.20
CA ARG A 186 -22.19 4.31 -14.56
C ARG A 186 -23.20 3.17 -14.65
N LEU A 187 -22.98 2.08 -13.91
CA LEU A 187 -23.84 0.89 -13.94
C LEU A 187 -25.10 1.03 -13.08
N ALA A 188 -25.03 1.77 -11.97
CA ALA A 188 -26.16 2.03 -11.09
C ALA A 188 -25.99 3.38 -10.38
N PRO A 189 -26.28 4.51 -11.06
CA PRO A 189 -26.11 5.85 -10.51
C PRO A 189 -26.93 6.07 -9.23
N ALA A 190 -28.11 5.45 -9.13
CA ALA A 190 -29.00 5.55 -7.97
C ALA A 190 -28.43 4.99 -6.65
N LEU A 191 -27.30 4.27 -6.67
CA LEU A 191 -26.64 3.78 -5.47
C LEU A 191 -25.63 4.78 -4.86
N PHE A 192 -25.37 5.89 -5.55
CA PHE A 192 -24.32 6.85 -5.19
C PHE A 192 -24.80 8.31 -5.13
N THR A 193 -26.13 8.50 -5.07
CA THR A 193 -26.82 9.77 -4.85
C THR A 193 -27.03 10.06 -3.38
#